data_AF-A0A378QUH7-F1
#
_entry.id   AF-A0A378QUH7-F1
#
_cell.length_a   1.000
_cell.length_b   1.000
_cell.length_c   1.000
_cell.angle_alpha   90.00
_cell.angle_beta   90.00
_cell.angle_gamma   90.00
#
_symmetry.space_group_name_H-M   'P 1'
#
loop_
_entity.id
_entity.type
_entity.pdbx_description
1 polymer ?
#
loop_
_entity_poly.entity_id
_entity_poly.type
_entity_poly.pdbx_seq_one_letter_code
_entity_poly.pdbx_strand_id
1 'polypeptide(L)'
;MSKDTILSKIDSVLLYFHNNSEPMAKTIYDKYFKLKSCIENDNLKYNLINGSVRAYLDAFNDWDNPILGTMGELEKNVALMIESNS
;
A
#
# COMPACT_ATOMS: atom_id res chain seq x y z
N MET A 1 6.82 -4.97 12.42
CA MET A 1 7.75 -4.39 11.41
C MET A 1 8.07 -2.96 11.83
N SER A 2 9.29 -2.45 11.61
CA SER A 2 9.62 -1.06 11.96
C SER A 2 9.00 -0.06 10.97
N LYS A 3 8.85 1.21 11.38
CA LYS A 3 8.36 2.30 10.53
C LYS A 3 9.18 2.43 9.24
N ASP A 4 10.51 2.35 9.33
CA ASP A 4 11.40 2.46 8.16
C ASP A 4 11.20 1.31 7.16
N THR A 5 11.02 0.07 7.65
CA THR A 5 10.74 -1.05 6.76
C THR A 5 9.38 -0.91 6.06
N ILE A 6 8.38 -0.35 6.75
CA ILE A 6 7.07 -0.06 6.15
C ILE A 6 7.22 1.00 5.04
N LEU A 7 7.92 2.10 5.32
CA LEU A 7 8.16 3.17 4.34
C LEU A 7 8.92 2.66 3.10
N SER A 8 9.96 1.85 3.30
CA SER A 8 10.72 1.25 2.19
C SER A 8 9.87 0.31 1.31
N LYS A 9 8.98 -0.48 1.93
CA LYS A 9 8.04 -1.33 1.18
C LYS A 9 7.00 -0.49 0.44
N ILE A 10 6.51 0.60 1.03
CA ILE A 10 5.61 1.55 0.34
C ILE A 10 6.32 2.13 -0.89
N ASP A 11 7.59 2.52 -0.77
CA ASP A 11 8.38 3.03 -1.90
C ASP A 11 8.53 2.01 -3.03
N SER A 12 8.66 0.72 -2.69
CA SER A 12 8.68 -0.35 -3.69
C SER A 12 7.37 -0.46 -4.45
N VAL A 13 6.23 -0.31 -3.77
CA VAL A 13 4.90 -0.29 -4.40
C VAL A 13 4.71 0.95 -5.27
N LEU A 14 5.13 2.12 -4.79
CA LEU A 14 5.06 3.36 -5.56
C LEU A 14 5.89 3.27 -6.84
N LEU A 15 7.12 2.73 -6.76
CA LEU A 15 7.99 2.53 -7.91
C LEU A 15 7.35 1.57 -8.93
N TYR A 16 6.75 0.48 -8.45
CA TYR A 16 6.09 -0.51 -9.31
C TYR A 16 4.94 0.11 -10.13
N PHE A 17 4.13 0.99 -9.53
CA PHE A 17 2.98 1.61 -10.22
C PHE A 17 3.29 2.94 -10.91
N HIS A 18 4.48 3.54 -10.70
CA HIS A 18 4.79 4.91 -11.14
C HIS A 18 4.52 5.18 -12.63
N ASN A 19 4.84 4.22 -13.50
CA ASN A 19 4.70 4.34 -14.96
C ASN A 19 3.53 3.53 -15.53
N ASN A 20 2.63 3.02 -14.69
CA ASN A 20 1.53 2.20 -15.16
C ASN A 20 0.34 3.10 -15.55
N SER A 21 -0.06 3.04 -16.81
CA SER A 21 -1.14 3.87 -17.38
C SER A 21 -2.55 3.37 -17.04
N GLU A 22 -2.69 2.18 -16.46
CA GLU A 22 -3.99 1.63 -16.09
C GLU A 22 -4.65 2.49 -15.00
N PRO A 23 -5.92 2.90 -15.15
CA PRO A 23 -6.60 3.74 -14.16
C PRO A 23 -6.59 3.16 -12.74
N MET A 24 -6.65 1.83 -12.62
CA MET A 24 -6.57 1.16 -11.33
C MET A 24 -5.15 1.22 -10.73
N ALA A 25 -4.11 1.13 -11.54
CA ALA A 25 -2.73 1.31 -11.06
C ALA A 25 -2.54 2.71 -10.47
N LYS A 26 -3.05 3.75 -11.14
CA LYS A 26 -3.01 5.12 -10.60
C LYS A 26 -3.77 5.23 -9.28
N THR A 27 -4.95 4.61 -9.18
CA THR A 27 -5.74 4.60 -7.94
C THR A 27 -4.98 3.93 -6.79
N ILE A 28 -4.32 2.80 -7.06
CA ILE A 28 -3.47 2.12 -6.08
C ILE A 28 -2.29 3.03 -5.71
N TYR A 29 -1.56 3.57 -6.69
CA TYR A 29 -0.45 4.50 -6.46
C TYR A 29 -0.84 5.66 -5.54
N ASP A 30 -1.94 6.35 -5.83
CA ASP A 30 -2.39 7.51 -5.06
C ASP A 30 -2.70 7.14 -3.59
N LYS A 31 -3.28 5.96 -3.34
CA LYS A 31 -3.51 5.45 -1.98
C LYS A 31 -2.20 5.23 -1.22
N TYR A 32 -1.21 4.58 -1.85
CA TYR A 32 0.09 4.33 -1.23
C TYR A 32 0.89 5.62 -1.02
N PHE A 33 0.77 6.60 -1.94
CA PHE A 33 1.43 7.89 -1.82
C PHE A 33 0.88 8.67 -0.62
N LYS A 34 -0.45 8.71 -0.50
CA LYS A 34 -1.11 9.32 0.65
C LYS A 34 -0.79 8.60 1.96
N LEU A 35 -0.74 7.27 1.95
CA LEU A 35 -0.36 6.48 3.12
C LEU A 35 1.05 6.84 3.59
N LYS A 36 2.03 6.93 2.66
CA LYS A 36 3.41 7.34 2.98
C LYS A 36 3.43 8.67 3.72
N SER A 37 2.76 9.68 3.16
CA SER A 37 2.67 11.01 3.77
C SER A 37 2.01 10.95 5.17
N CYS A 38 0.95 10.17 5.36
CA CYS A 38 0.33 10.00 6.67
C CYS A 38 1.26 9.35 7.70
N ILE A 39 2.04 8.35 7.31
CA ILE A 39 2.99 7.67 8.21
C ILE A 39 4.16 8.59 8.56
N GLU A 40 4.72 9.31 7.58
CA GLU A 40 5.82 10.25 7.82
C GLU A 40 5.44 11.36 8.80
N ASN A 41 4.19 11.83 8.73
CA ASN A 41 3.66 12.89 9.59
C ASN A 41 2.92 12.38 10.84
N ASP A 42 3.01 11.08 11.15
CA ASP A 42 2.34 10.44 12.30
C ASP A 42 0.83 10.77 12.41
N ASN A 43 0.16 10.87 11.27
CA ASN A 43 -1.26 11.23 11.12
C ASN A 43 -2.07 10.09 10.48
N LEU A 44 -1.71 8.85 10.79
CA LEU A 44 -2.40 7.67 10.29
C LEU A 44 -3.65 7.39 11.14
N LYS A 45 -4.84 7.67 10.57
CA LYS A 45 -6.13 7.48 11.27
C LYS A 45 -6.90 6.21 10.87
N TYR A 46 -6.69 5.74 9.64
CA TYR A 46 -7.36 4.57 9.08
C TYR A 46 -6.51 3.94 7.98
N ASN A 47 -6.80 2.68 7.66
CA ASN A 47 -6.02 1.93 6.68
C ASN A 47 -6.40 2.33 5.25
N LEU A 48 -5.67 3.30 4.69
CA LEU A 48 -5.87 3.85 3.34
C LEU A 48 -5.75 2.81 2.22
N ILE A 49 -5.03 1.73 2.46
CA ILE A 49 -4.73 0.69 1.46
C ILE A 49 -5.56 -0.57 1.64
N ASN A 50 -6.52 -0.59 2.56
CA ASN A 50 -7.44 -1.72 2.73
C ASN A 50 -8.15 -2.06 1.39
N GLY A 51 -8.14 -3.34 1.02
CA GLY A 51 -8.67 -3.85 -0.23
C GLY A 51 -7.80 -3.59 -1.46
N SER A 52 -6.58 -3.06 -1.34
CA SER A 52 -5.74 -2.75 -2.52
C SER A 52 -5.25 -4.02 -3.23
N VAL A 53 -4.99 -5.10 -2.48
CA VAL A 53 -4.69 -6.42 -3.07
C VAL A 53 -5.84 -6.90 -3.95
N ARG A 54 -7.08 -6.78 -3.46
CA ARG A 54 -8.26 -7.20 -4.22
C ARG A 54 -8.47 -6.32 -5.46
N ALA A 55 -8.34 -5.01 -5.30
CA ALA A 55 -8.45 -4.06 -6.41
C ALA A 55 -7.43 -4.32 -7.52
N TYR A 56 -6.20 -4.71 -7.15
CA TYR A 56 -5.19 -5.16 -8.11
C TYR A 56 -5.66 -6.42 -8.85
N LEU A 57 -6.01 -7.47 -8.12
CA LEU A 57 -6.40 -8.75 -8.73
C LEU A 57 -7.60 -8.60 -9.66
N ASP A 58 -8.59 -7.78 -9.29
CA ASP A 58 -9.77 -7.52 -10.12
C ASP A 58 -9.44 -6.78 -11.42
N ALA A 59 -8.41 -5.91 -11.42
CA ALA A 59 -8.04 -5.13 -12.59
C ALA A 59 -7.04 -5.82 -13.52
N PHE A 60 -6.05 -6.52 -12.95
CA PHE A 60 -4.94 -7.09 -13.71
C PHE A 60 -5.04 -8.61 -13.90
N ASN A 61 -5.83 -9.30 -13.07
CA ASN A 61 -5.93 -10.76 -13.02
C ASN A 61 -4.55 -11.47 -12.96
N ASP A 62 -3.55 -10.82 -12.37
CA ASP A 62 -2.16 -11.27 -12.27
C ASP A 62 -1.88 -11.81 -10.85
N TRP A 63 -2.23 -13.07 -10.63
CA TRP A 63 -2.18 -13.71 -9.30
C TRP A 63 -0.76 -14.04 -8.83
N ASP A 64 0.18 -14.19 -9.77
CA ASP A 64 1.56 -14.59 -9.48
C ASP A 64 2.48 -13.38 -9.32
N ASN A 65 1.94 -12.16 -9.36
CA ASN A 65 2.75 -10.97 -9.26
C ASN A 65 3.40 -10.85 -7.87
N PRO A 66 4.74 -10.76 -7.77
CA PRO A 66 5.43 -10.65 -6.48
C PRO A 66 5.03 -9.38 -5.69
N ILE A 67 4.50 -8.34 -6.35
CA ILE A 67 4.04 -7.14 -5.67
C ILE A 67 2.89 -7.41 -4.72
N LEU A 68 2.05 -8.42 -5.00
CA LEU A 68 0.91 -8.81 -4.17
C LEU A 68 1.32 -9.19 -2.76
N GLY A 69 2.45 -9.89 -2.60
CA GLY A 69 3.00 -10.22 -1.29
C GLY A 69 3.33 -8.96 -0.49
N THR A 70 3.99 -7.99 -1.12
CA THR A 70 4.34 -6.71 -0.49
C THR A 70 3.08 -5.90 -0.13
N MET A 71 2.11 -5.84 -1.05
CA MET A 71 0.85 -5.14 -0.82
C MET A 71 0.06 -5.74 0.34
N GLY A 72 -0.06 -7.07 0.40
CA GLY A 72 -0.78 -7.79 1.45
C GLY A 72 -0.10 -7.70 2.82
N GLU A 73 1.24 -7.72 2.86
CA GLU A 73 1.98 -7.46 4.09
C GLU A 73 1.74 -6.02 4.60
N LEU A 74 1.83 -5.03 3.72
CA LEU A 74 1.58 -3.63 4.08
C LEU A 74 0.16 -3.44 4.60
N GLU A 75 -0.83 -4.02 3.94
CA GLU A 75 -2.24 -3.92 4.34
C GLU A 75 -2.47 -4.42 5.78
N LYS A 76 -1.86 -5.56 6.14
CA LYS A 76 -1.90 -6.10 7.51
C LYS A 76 -1.14 -5.24 8.51
N ASN A 77 0.08 -4.81 8.18
CA ASN A 77 0.91 -4.07 9.14
C ASN A 77 0.37 -2.66 9.41
N VAL A 78 -0.22 -2.00 8.41
CA VAL A 78 -0.88 -0.70 8.59
C VAL A 78 -2.09 -0.82 9.52
N ALA A 79 -2.86 -1.91 9.41
CA ALA A 79 -3.96 -2.17 10.35
C ALA A 79 -3.45 -2.29 11.81
N LEU A 80 -2.38 -3.06 12.03
CA LEU A 80 -1.76 -3.20 13.36
C LEU A 80 -1.21 -1.88 13.92
N MET A 81 -0.68 -1.00 13.07
CA MET A 81 -0.21 0.33 13.50
C MET A 81 -1.37 1.19 14.04
N ILE A 82 -2.55 1.10 13.41
CA ILE A 82 -3.73 1.87 13.82
C ILE A 82 -4.27 1.33 15.15
N GLU A 83 -4.33 0.01 15.30
CA GLU A 83 -4.75 -0.65 16.55
C GLU A 83 -3.82 -0.32 17.72
N SER A 84 -2.51 -0.26 17.48
CA SER A 84 -1.52 0.08 18.51
C SER A 84 -1.57 1.55 18.95
N ASN A 85 -2.17 2.42 18.13
CA ASN A 85 -2.29 3.86 18.37
C ASN A 85 -3.67 4.26 18.95
N SER A 86 -4.58 3.29 19.12
CA SER A 86 -5.94 3.47 19.65
C SER A 86 -5.98 3.17 21.15
#